data_AF-A0A968FXK2-F1
#
_entry.id   AF-A0A968FXK2-F1
#
_cell.length_a   1.000
_cell.length_b   1.000
_cell.length_c   1.000
_cell.angle_alpha   90.00
_cell.angle_beta   90.00
_cell.angle_gamma   90.00
#
_symmetry.space_group_name_H-M   'P 1'
#
loop_
_entity.id
_entity.type
_entity.pdbx_description
1 polymer ?
#
loop_
_entity_poly.entity_id
_entity_poly.type
_entity_poly.pdbx_seq_one_letter_code
_entity_poly.pdbx_strand_id
1 'polypeptide(L)'
;MAVNTIELMKVESNVLDIKHRLEHLAREGWESISEEDVQRLKWYGLFLRKPTPGFFMLRVRIPNGFATSNQLRVLSLIATQYGNGVIDITTRQQVQIRHLRIKDVPAVFEALESTGLTSLQTGMDNVRNIMGCPVAGLHPQEILDASPWVRALNRYIQSNPEFVNLPRKFNVAITGCPDNCLHT
;
A
#
# COMPACT_ATOMS: atom_id res chain seq x y z
N MET A 1 -5.63 13.81 -27.88
CA MET A 1 -6.09 14.02 -26.48
C MET A 1 -4.89 14.51 -25.68
N ALA A 2 -5.05 15.57 -24.88
CA ALA A 2 -3.97 16.08 -24.04
C ALA A 2 -3.66 15.08 -22.92
N VAL A 3 -2.40 14.66 -22.84
CA VAL A 3 -1.89 13.75 -21.81
C VAL A 3 -1.79 14.52 -20.49
N ASN A 4 -2.29 13.94 -19.39
CA ASN A 4 -2.27 14.62 -18.09
C ASN A 4 -0.86 14.60 -17.46
N THR A 5 -0.59 15.47 -16.48
CA THR A 5 0.73 15.60 -15.83
C THR A 5 1.25 14.28 -15.21
N ILE A 6 0.36 13.43 -14.69
CA ILE A 6 0.76 12.13 -14.13
C ILE A 6 1.23 11.18 -15.22
N GLU A 7 0.53 11.14 -16.35
CA GLU A 7 0.95 10.32 -17.50
C GLU A 7 2.30 10.79 -18.06
N LEU A 8 2.54 12.11 -18.13
CA LEU A 8 3.85 12.65 -18.53
C LEU A 8 4.96 12.21 -17.55
N MET A 9 4.72 12.36 -16.24
CA MET A 9 5.65 11.94 -15.18
C MET A 9 6.02 10.44 -15.24
N LYS A 10 5.06 9.58 -15.64
CA LYS A 10 5.25 8.13 -15.80
C LYS A 10 6.06 7.76 -17.05
N VAL A 11 6.02 8.61 -18.08
CA VAL A 11 6.81 8.42 -19.32
C VAL A 11 8.25 8.88 -19.11
N GLU A 12 8.47 9.94 -18.34
CA GLU A 12 9.81 10.52 -18.11
C GLU A 12 10.76 9.59 -17.36
N SER A 13 10.26 8.81 -16.40
CA SER A 13 11.08 7.89 -15.61
C SER A 13 10.26 6.75 -15.04
N ASN A 14 10.93 5.64 -14.72
CA ASN A 14 10.28 4.55 -14.02
C ASN A 14 9.89 5.00 -12.61
N VAL A 15 8.59 4.92 -12.33
CA VAL A 15 7.98 5.32 -11.04
C VAL A 15 8.54 4.58 -9.83
N LEU A 16 9.15 3.41 -10.02
CA LEU A 16 9.77 2.63 -8.94
C LEU A 16 11.18 3.10 -8.58
N ASP A 17 11.85 3.87 -9.45
CA ASP A 17 13.25 4.29 -9.24
C ASP A 17 13.40 5.23 -8.03
N ILE A 18 12.29 5.81 -7.56
CA ILE A 18 12.25 6.61 -6.33
C ILE A 18 12.76 5.82 -5.11
N LYS A 19 12.70 4.48 -5.12
CA LYS A 19 13.26 3.64 -4.04
C LYS A 19 14.76 3.89 -3.85
N HIS A 20 15.52 4.05 -4.93
CA HIS A 20 16.96 4.30 -4.89
C HIS A 20 17.31 5.65 -4.28
N ARG A 21 16.36 6.59 -4.27
CA ARG A 21 16.52 7.93 -3.71
C ARG A 21 16.01 8.05 -2.28
N LEU A 22 15.32 7.04 -1.74
CA LEU A 22 14.70 7.12 -0.40
C LEU A 22 15.71 7.45 0.70
N GLU A 23 16.90 6.86 0.68
CA GLU A 23 17.94 7.17 1.68
C GLU A 23 18.43 8.62 1.61
N HIS A 24 18.50 9.17 0.40
CA HIS A 24 18.85 10.57 0.21
C HIS A 24 17.73 11.48 0.71
N LEU A 25 16.47 11.23 0.32
CA LEU A 25 15.31 11.98 0.78
C LEU A 25 15.14 11.89 2.31
N ALA A 26 15.45 10.74 2.91
CA ALA A 26 15.44 10.54 4.35
C ALA A 26 16.45 11.44 5.07
N ARG A 27 17.60 11.73 4.46
CA ARG A 27 18.64 12.62 5.02
C ARG A 27 18.32 14.10 4.80
N GLU A 28 17.90 14.47 3.60
CA GLU A 28 17.66 15.88 3.23
C GLU A 28 16.36 16.44 3.82
N GLY A 29 15.43 15.58 4.26
CA GLY A 29 14.15 16.02 4.82
C GLY A 29 13.07 16.21 3.75
N TRP A 30 11.85 16.52 4.20
CA TRP A 30 10.67 16.45 3.33
C TRP A 30 10.53 17.66 2.41
N GLU A 31 11.11 18.80 2.79
CA GLU A 31 11.13 20.04 2.03
C GLU A 31 11.93 19.91 0.72
N SER A 32 12.87 18.95 0.66
CA SER A 32 13.69 18.67 -0.52
C SER A 32 12.97 17.81 -1.58
N ILE A 33 11.80 17.26 -1.24
CA ILE A 33 11.08 16.33 -2.11
C ILE A 33 10.31 17.12 -3.16
N SER A 34 10.63 16.89 -4.44
CA SER A 34 9.91 17.51 -5.56
C SER A 34 8.43 17.12 -5.59
N GLU A 35 7.58 17.94 -6.21
CA GLU A 35 6.14 17.65 -6.31
C GLU A 35 5.85 16.32 -7.04
N GLU A 36 6.66 15.97 -8.03
CA GLU A 36 6.57 14.71 -8.75
C GLU A 36 7.00 13.54 -7.87
N ASP A 37 8.07 13.68 -7.11
CA ASP A 37 8.51 12.63 -6.19
C ASP A 37 7.49 12.41 -5.08
N VAL A 38 6.79 13.45 -4.63
CA VAL A 38 5.62 13.30 -3.75
C VAL A 38 4.53 12.42 -4.40
N GLN A 39 4.38 12.45 -5.73
CA GLN A 39 3.49 11.50 -6.43
C GLN A 39 4.11 10.11 -6.53
N ARG A 40 5.39 9.98 -6.91
CA ARG A 40 6.08 8.70 -7.04
C ARG A 40 6.12 7.92 -5.72
N LEU A 41 6.30 8.59 -4.59
CA LEU A 41 6.25 7.99 -3.25
C LEU A 41 4.95 7.22 -2.96
N LYS A 42 3.84 7.58 -3.62
CA LYS A 42 2.56 6.86 -3.47
C LYS A 42 2.58 5.46 -4.12
N TRP A 43 3.50 5.18 -5.05
CA TRP A 43 3.76 3.79 -5.49
C TRP A 43 4.32 2.94 -4.35
N TYR A 44 5.03 3.53 -3.39
CA TYR A 44 5.48 2.88 -2.16
C TYR A 44 4.51 3.09 -0.98
N GLY A 45 3.29 3.54 -1.25
CA GLY A 45 2.25 3.70 -0.24
C GLY A 45 2.46 4.87 0.72
N LEU A 46 3.39 5.78 0.42
CA LEU A 46 3.67 6.98 1.21
C LEU A 46 2.88 8.16 0.63
N PHE A 47 2.08 8.81 1.49
CA PHE A 47 1.23 9.93 1.13
C PHE A 47 1.56 11.13 2.02
N LEU A 48 2.25 12.14 1.47
CA LEU A 48 2.46 13.41 2.14
C LEU A 48 1.10 14.08 2.43
N ARG A 49 0.89 14.51 3.68
CA ARG A 49 -0.39 15.01 4.16
C ARG A 49 -0.38 16.54 4.21
N LYS A 50 -1.20 17.19 3.36
CA LYS A 50 -1.39 18.65 3.42
C LYS A 50 -1.79 19.18 4.81
N PRO A 51 -2.69 18.52 5.58
CA PRO A 51 -3.08 19.01 6.90
C PRO A 51 -1.99 18.89 7.99
N THR A 52 -0.97 18.05 7.77
CA THR A 52 0.13 17.81 8.70
C THR A 52 1.45 17.83 7.90
N PRO A 53 1.96 19.03 7.55
CA PRO A 53 3.17 19.17 6.75
C PRO A 53 4.36 18.39 7.35
N GLY A 54 5.19 17.82 6.49
CA GLY A 54 6.30 16.95 6.89
C GLY A 54 5.94 15.53 7.34
N PHE A 55 4.66 15.23 7.46
CA PHE A 55 4.19 13.91 7.84
C PHE A 55 3.54 13.14 6.69
N PHE A 56 3.81 11.84 6.68
CA PHE A 56 3.32 10.87 5.72
C PHE A 56 2.29 9.95 6.36
N MET A 57 1.27 9.58 5.59
CA MET A 57 0.49 8.38 5.83
C MET A 57 1.12 7.24 5.02
N LEU A 58 1.36 6.10 5.65
CA LEU A 58 1.76 4.87 5.00
C LEU A 58 0.58 3.92 4.91
N ARG A 59 0.32 3.41 3.71
CA ARG A 59 -0.69 2.37 3.49
C ARG A 59 -0.01 1.03 3.28
N VAL A 60 -0.36 0.04 4.11
CA VAL A 60 0.21 -1.31 4.03
C VAL A 60 -0.77 -2.24 3.32
N ARG A 61 -0.26 -3.09 2.44
CA ARG A 61 -1.03 -4.09 1.69
C ARG A 61 -1.30 -5.31 2.56
N ILE A 62 -2.57 -5.72 2.64
CA ILE A 62 -3.02 -6.89 3.42
C ILE A 62 -4.05 -7.63 2.56
N PRO A 63 -3.62 -8.51 1.65
CA PRO A 63 -4.52 -9.25 0.76
C PRO A 63 -5.54 -10.04 1.57
N ASN A 64 -6.81 -10.00 1.16
CA ASN A 64 -7.92 -10.63 1.89
C ASN A 64 -8.15 -10.10 3.33
N GLY A 65 -7.43 -9.06 3.76
CA GLY A 65 -7.44 -8.60 5.15
C GLY A 65 -6.79 -9.56 6.14
N PHE A 66 -6.15 -10.64 5.68
CA PHE A 66 -5.56 -11.64 6.57
C PHE A 66 -4.16 -11.21 7.01
N ALA A 67 -3.95 -11.16 8.34
CA ALA A 67 -2.68 -10.83 8.96
C ALA A 67 -2.37 -11.79 10.11
N THR A 68 -1.09 -12.11 10.29
CA THR A 68 -0.63 -12.89 11.44
C THR A 68 -0.47 -12.02 12.69
N SER A 69 -0.46 -12.64 13.87
CA SER A 69 -0.18 -11.92 15.12
C SER A 69 1.19 -11.21 15.10
N ASN A 70 2.20 -11.81 14.47
CA ASN A 70 3.52 -11.20 14.31
C ASN A 70 3.46 -9.94 13.43
N GLN A 71 2.76 -10.01 12.29
CA GLN A 71 2.53 -8.85 11.42
C GLN A 71 1.82 -7.71 12.16
N LEU A 72 0.81 -8.02 12.95
CA LEU A 72 0.09 -7.02 13.75
C LEU A 72 0.99 -6.38 14.84
N ARG A 73 1.88 -7.15 15.48
CA ARG A 73 2.86 -6.62 16.45
C ARG A 73 3.84 -5.66 15.78
N VAL A 74 4.33 -6.00 14.58
CA VAL A 74 5.24 -5.12 13.82
C VAL A 74 4.52 -3.85 13.37
N LEU A 75 3.28 -3.93 12.90
CA LEU A 75 2.49 -2.74 12.58
C LEU A 75 2.28 -1.83 13.81
N SER A 76 2.02 -2.43 14.98
CA SER A 76 1.92 -1.70 16.25
C SER A 76 3.24 -1.04 16.65
N LEU A 77 4.36 -1.73 16.49
CA LEU A 77 5.70 -1.18 16.71
C LEU A 77 5.95 0.03 15.81
N ILE A 78 5.64 -0.10 14.51
CA ILE A 78 5.83 0.98 13.54
C ILE A 78 4.97 2.20 13.93
N ALA A 79 3.71 1.98 14.27
CA ALA A 79 2.81 3.06 14.65
C ALA A 79 3.25 3.78 15.93
N THR A 80 3.74 3.04 16.93
CA THR A 80 4.18 3.61 18.22
C THR A 80 5.55 4.28 18.17
N GLN A 81 6.50 3.72 17.42
CA GLN A 81 7.87 4.25 17.35
C GLN A 81 8.03 5.37 16.31
N TYR A 82 7.41 5.22 15.14
CA TYR A 82 7.62 6.12 14.01
C TYR A 82 6.41 6.99 13.69
N GLY A 83 5.22 6.59 14.15
CA GLY A 83 3.97 7.31 13.96
C GLY A 83 3.47 8.00 15.23
N ASN A 84 2.14 8.13 15.34
CA ASN A 84 1.46 8.72 16.50
C ASN A 84 0.72 7.67 17.36
N GLY A 85 1.10 6.39 17.25
CA GLY A 85 0.45 5.29 17.97
C GLY A 85 -0.90 4.83 17.40
N VAL A 86 -1.38 5.44 16.30
CA VAL A 86 -2.69 5.12 15.70
C VAL A 86 -2.55 4.33 14.41
N ILE A 87 -3.39 3.31 14.27
CA ILE A 87 -3.55 2.51 13.05
C ILE A 87 -5.02 2.55 12.65
N ASP A 88 -5.30 2.95 11.40
CA ASP A 88 -6.65 2.92 10.85
C ASP A 88 -6.83 1.68 9.98
N ILE A 89 -7.92 0.93 10.21
CA ILE A 89 -8.40 -0.07 9.25
C ILE A 89 -9.18 0.66 8.14
N THR A 90 -8.90 0.31 6.90
CA THR A 90 -9.53 0.93 5.72
C THR A 90 -10.74 0.13 5.25
N THR A 91 -11.59 0.77 4.44
CA THR A 91 -12.70 0.12 3.72
C THR A 91 -12.26 -0.95 2.71
N ARG A 92 -10.95 -1.13 2.49
CA ARG A 92 -10.39 -2.17 1.60
C ARG A 92 -9.59 -3.23 2.35
N GLN A 93 -9.87 -3.44 3.62
CA GLN A 93 -9.21 -4.47 4.45
C GLN A 93 -7.69 -4.29 4.58
N GLN A 94 -7.21 -3.06 4.38
CA GLN A 94 -5.81 -2.67 4.64
C GLN A 94 -5.70 -1.87 5.92
N VAL A 95 -4.47 -1.58 6.33
CA VAL A 95 -4.19 -0.61 7.40
C VAL A 95 -3.47 0.63 6.87
N GLN A 96 -3.65 1.74 7.60
CA GLN A 96 -2.91 2.99 7.42
C GLN A 96 -2.25 3.41 8.72
N ILE A 97 -0.97 3.79 8.65
CA ILE A 97 -0.20 4.37 9.76
C ILE A 97 0.07 5.83 9.41
N ARG A 98 -0.09 6.75 10.37
CA ARG A 98 0.04 8.20 10.17
C ARG A 98 1.23 8.76 10.92
N HIS A 99 1.56 10.01 10.62
CA HIS A 99 2.61 10.79 11.29
C HIS A 99 4.02 10.22 11.14
N LEU A 100 4.28 9.48 10.05
CA LEU A 100 5.62 9.06 9.71
C LEU A 100 6.41 10.23 9.13
N ARG A 101 7.70 10.34 9.44
CA ARG A 101 8.61 11.31 8.82
C ARG A 101 9.44 10.60 7.74
N ILE A 102 9.83 11.32 6.69
CA ILE A 102 10.63 10.73 5.60
C ILE A 102 11.93 10.09 6.11
N LYS A 103 12.57 10.68 7.12
CA LYS A 103 13.80 10.15 7.73
C LYS A 103 13.65 8.74 8.34
N ASP A 104 12.43 8.39 8.76
CA ASP A 104 12.13 7.13 9.44
C ASP A 104 11.71 6.04 8.43
N VAL A 105 11.39 6.41 7.18
CA VAL A 105 10.85 5.52 6.15
C VAL A 105 11.74 4.29 5.86
N PRO A 106 13.07 4.41 5.73
CA PRO A 106 13.93 3.24 5.50
C PRO A 106 13.77 2.16 6.58
N ALA A 107 13.81 2.55 7.85
CA ALA A 107 13.62 1.63 8.98
C ALA A 107 12.20 1.05 9.02
N VAL A 108 11.19 1.84 8.67
CA VAL A 108 9.81 1.36 8.55
C VAL A 108 9.67 0.30 7.46
N PHE A 109 10.33 0.47 6.32
CA PHE A 109 10.30 -0.51 5.23
C PHE A 109 11.01 -1.80 5.61
N GLU A 110 12.17 -1.72 6.25
CA GLU A 110 12.87 -2.88 6.81
C GLU A 110 11.99 -3.66 7.80
N ALA A 111 11.30 -2.96 8.70
CA ALA A 111 10.38 -3.57 9.65
C ALA A 111 9.22 -4.30 8.94
N LEU A 112 8.62 -3.71 7.90
CA LEU A 112 7.58 -4.39 7.12
C LEU A 112 8.13 -5.64 6.42
N GLU A 113 9.27 -5.51 5.74
CA GLU A 113 9.93 -6.60 4.99
C GLU A 113 10.26 -7.79 5.91
N SER A 114 10.65 -7.54 7.17
CA SER A 114 10.94 -8.59 8.17
C SER A 114 9.76 -9.54 8.47
N THR A 115 8.53 -9.17 8.10
CA THR A 115 7.31 -9.98 8.29
C THR A 115 6.59 -10.30 6.99
N GLY A 116 7.24 -10.05 5.84
CA GLY A 116 6.65 -10.22 4.52
C GLY A 116 5.52 -9.24 4.20
N LEU A 117 5.38 -8.15 4.97
CA LEU A 117 4.46 -7.07 4.65
C LEU A 117 5.10 -6.13 3.61
N THR A 118 4.25 -5.41 2.87
CA THR A 118 4.69 -4.42 1.89
C THR A 118 3.68 -3.29 1.77
N SER A 119 4.15 -2.10 1.41
CA SER A 119 3.32 -0.94 1.06
C SER A 119 3.28 -0.66 -0.45
N LEU A 120 3.95 -1.50 -1.25
CA LEU A 120 4.11 -1.37 -2.69
C LEU A 120 2.76 -1.42 -3.43
N GLN A 121 2.61 -0.55 -4.43
CA GLN A 121 1.46 -0.40 -5.31
C GLN A 121 0.13 -0.13 -4.57
N THR A 122 0.16 0.58 -3.44
CA THR A 122 -1.06 0.88 -2.65
C THR A 122 -1.67 2.26 -2.94
N GLY A 123 -0.98 3.10 -3.72
CA GLY A 123 -1.41 4.41 -4.19
C GLY A 123 -1.40 4.56 -5.71
N MET A 124 -1.74 5.75 -6.20
CA MET A 124 -1.69 6.13 -7.63
C MET A 124 -2.34 5.09 -8.57
N ASP A 125 -1.77 4.93 -9.76
CA ASP A 125 -2.35 4.17 -10.87
C ASP A 125 -1.86 2.72 -10.85
N ASN A 126 -2.23 2.08 -9.75
CA ASN A 126 -1.92 0.70 -9.45
C ASN A 126 -3.18 -0.09 -9.13
N VAL A 127 -3.05 -1.42 -9.20
CA VAL A 127 -4.04 -2.32 -8.62
C VAL A 127 -3.99 -2.19 -7.10
N ARG A 128 -5.10 -1.77 -6.51
CA ARG A 128 -5.24 -1.61 -5.05
C ARG A 128 -5.31 -2.97 -4.36
N ASN A 129 -5.48 -2.96 -3.04
CA ASN A 129 -5.65 -4.20 -2.29
C ASN A 129 -6.73 -5.07 -2.90
N ILE A 130 -6.45 -6.37 -2.95
CA ILE A 130 -7.39 -7.37 -3.42
C ILE A 130 -8.19 -7.80 -2.20
N MET A 131 -9.47 -7.43 -2.20
CA MET A 131 -10.38 -7.75 -1.10
C MET A 131 -10.88 -9.19 -1.26
N GLY A 132 -11.17 -9.82 -0.12
CA GLY A 132 -11.75 -11.16 -0.08
C GLY A 132 -12.63 -11.34 1.15
N CYS A 133 -13.45 -12.40 1.19
CA CYS A 133 -14.34 -12.63 2.32
C CYS A 133 -13.54 -12.64 3.65
N PRO A 134 -13.94 -11.86 4.68
CA PRO A 134 -13.21 -11.79 5.96
C PRO A 134 -13.22 -13.11 6.73
N VAL A 135 -14.15 -14.01 6.40
CA VAL A 135 -14.31 -15.35 6.98
C VAL A 135 -14.14 -16.45 5.92
N ALA A 136 -13.37 -16.18 4.86
CA ALA A 136 -13.07 -17.18 3.83
C ALA A 136 -12.42 -18.43 4.46
N GLY A 137 -12.91 -19.62 4.10
CA GLY A 137 -12.50 -20.90 4.69
C GLY A 137 -13.24 -21.28 5.97
N LEU A 138 -14.09 -20.38 6.52
CA LEU A 138 -14.81 -20.56 7.78
C LEU A 138 -16.33 -20.45 7.62
N HIS A 139 -16.80 -19.92 6.50
CA HIS A 139 -18.22 -19.65 6.29
C HIS A 139 -18.94 -20.93 5.85
N PRO A 140 -19.93 -21.46 6.60
CA PRO A 140 -20.50 -22.80 6.35
C PRO A 140 -21.16 -22.95 4.97
N GLN A 141 -21.62 -21.86 4.37
CA GLN A 141 -22.27 -21.82 3.07
C GLN A 141 -21.43 -21.11 1.98
N GLU A 142 -20.12 -20.91 2.18
CA GLU A 142 -19.31 -20.41 1.08
C GLU A 142 -19.23 -21.44 -0.05
N ILE A 143 -19.31 -20.96 -1.29
CA ILE A 143 -19.17 -21.81 -2.47
C ILE A 143 -17.74 -22.36 -2.55
N LEU A 144 -16.75 -21.52 -2.20
CA LEU A 144 -15.34 -21.87 -2.08
C LEU A 144 -14.57 -20.81 -1.26
N ASP A 145 -13.49 -21.23 -0.59
CA ASP A 145 -12.49 -20.32 -0.02
C ASP A 145 -11.70 -19.65 -1.16
N ALA A 146 -12.00 -18.39 -1.43
CA ALA A 146 -11.33 -17.60 -2.47
C ALA A 146 -9.96 -17.04 -2.05
N SER A 147 -9.58 -17.18 -0.78
CA SER A 147 -8.36 -16.58 -0.24
C SER A 147 -7.06 -17.04 -0.93
N PRO A 148 -6.92 -18.28 -1.45
CA PRO A 148 -5.75 -18.68 -2.24
C PRO A 148 -5.62 -17.88 -3.54
N TRP A 149 -6.72 -17.58 -4.23
CA TRP A 149 -6.72 -16.76 -5.46
C TRP A 149 -6.37 -15.31 -5.17
N VAL A 150 -6.91 -14.75 -4.08
CA VAL A 150 -6.54 -13.41 -3.61
C VAL A 150 -5.03 -13.31 -3.37
N ARG A 151 -4.45 -14.29 -2.67
CA ARG A 151 -2.99 -14.33 -2.42
C ARG A 151 -2.18 -14.56 -3.69
N ALA A 152 -2.63 -15.42 -4.60
CA ALA A 152 -1.94 -15.71 -5.85
C ALA A 152 -1.93 -14.50 -6.80
N LEU A 153 -3.08 -13.87 -7.02
CA LEU A 153 -3.18 -12.66 -7.83
C LEU A 153 -2.38 -11.51 -7.22
N ASN A 154 -2.38 -11.39 -5.89
CA ASN A 154 -1.54 -10.41 -5.21
C ASN A 154 -0.06 -10.59 -5.52
N ARG A 155 0.46 -11.83 -5.39
CA ARG A 155 1.86 -12.13 -5.72
C ARG A 155 2.16 -11.80 -7.18
N TYR A 156 1.30 -12.23 -8.11
CA TYR A 156 1.46 -11.98 -9.54
C TYR A 156 1.56 -10.48 -9.86
N ILE A 157 0.66 -9.67 -9.30
CA ILE A 157 0.67 -8.21 -9.50
C ILE A 157 1.93 -7.57 -8.94
N GLN A 158 2.35 -7.97 -7.73
CA GLN A 158 3.52 -7.40 -7.06
C GLN A 158 4.84 -7.76 -7.75
N SER A 159 4.88 -8.90 -8.46
CA SER A 159 6.05 -9.34 -9.22
C SER A 159 6.08 -8.86 -10.67
N ASN A 160 5.00 -8.26 -11.18
CA ASN A 160 4.88 -7.89 -12.59
C ASN A 160 4.92 -6.35 -12.77
N PRO A 161 5.96 -5.81 -13.44
CA PRO A 161 6.09 -4.37 -13.70
C PRO A 161 4.99 -3.81 -14.59
N GLU A 162 4.27 -4.63 -15.37
CA GLU A 162 3.15 -4.17 -16.21
C GLU A 162 2.03 -3.52 -15.39
N PHE A 163 1.89 -3.85 -14.10
CA PHE A 163 0.84 -3.30 -13.22
C PHE A 163 1.23 -2.03 -12.48
N VAL A 164 2.37 -1.40 -12.80
CA VAL A 164 2.81 -0.14 -12.17
C VAL A 164 2.43 1.10 -12.97
N ASN A 165 1.98 0.95 -14.22
CA ASN A 165 1.64 2.06 -15.11
C ASN A 165 0.24 1.90 -15.71
N LEU A 166 -0.76 1.72 -14.85
CA LEU A 166 -2.15 1.70 -15.32
C LEU A 166 -2.61 3.13 -15.69
N PRO A 167 -3.67 3.29 -16.51
CA PRO A 167 -4.27 4.61 -16.76
C PRO A 167 -4.88 5.22 -15.49
N ARG A 168 -5.34 4.37 -14.56
CA ARG A 168 -5.86 4.79 -13.26
C ARG A 168 -5.85 3.65 -12.24
N LYS A 169 -6.18 3.99 -10.99
CA LYS A 169 -6.43 3.02 -9.92
C LYS A 169 -7.39 1.91 -10.37
N PHE A 170 -7.07 0.68 -10.02
CA PHE A 170 -7.92 -0.48 -10.30
C PHE A 170 -8.22 -1.24 -9.00
N ASN A 171 -9.50 -1.51 -8.74
CA ASN A 171 -9.95 -2.17 -7.52
C ASN A 171 -10.37 -3.61 -7.85
N VAL A 172 -9.93 -4.57 -7.06
CA VAL A 172 -10.28 -5.99 -7.22
C VAL A 172 -10.88 -6.53 -5.93
N ALA A 173 -11.88 -7.37 -6.07
CA ALA A 173 -12.50 -8.17 -5.02
C ALA A 173 -12.73 -9.58 -5.57
N ILE A 174 -12.45 -10.62 -4.77
CA ILE A 174 -12.69 -12.02 -5.14
C ILE A 174 -13.36 -12.70 -3.95
N THR A 175 -14.54 -13.30 -4.15
CA THR A 175 -15.29 -13.96 -3.09
C THR A 175 -16.06 -15.16 -3.63
N GLY A 176 -16.12 -16.23 -2.82
CA GLY A 176 -17.08 -17.32 -2.97
C GLY A 176 -18.21 -17.27 -1.92
N CYS A 177 -18.24 -16.23 -1.08
CA CYS A 177 -19.25 -16.03 -0.05
C CYS A 177 -20.54 -15.43 -0.64
N PRO A 178 -21.73 -15.98 -0.32
CA PRO A 178 -23.01 -15.52 -0.86
C PRO A 178 -23.50 -14.20 -0.24
N ASP A 179 -22.93 -13.77 0.88
CA ASP A 179 -23.45 -12.65 1.69
C ASP A 179 -23.14 -11.27 1.12
N ASN A 180 -22.47 -11.18 -0.03
CA ASN A 180 -22.01 -9.91 -0.61
C ASN A 180 -21.22 -9.03 0.38
N CYS A 181 -20.46 -9.64 1.29
CA CYS A 181 -19.65 -8.96 2.31
C CYS A 181 -18.55 -8.06 1.73
N LEU A 182 -18.28 -8.17 0.43
CA LEU A 182 -17.40 -7.30 -0.33
C LEU A 182 -18.23 -6.25 -1.07
N HIS A 183 -18.51 -5.14 -0.40
CA HIS A 183 -19.02 -3.95 -1.08
C HIS A 183 -17.89 -3.36 -1.94
N THR A 184 -17.99 -3.52 -3.26
CA THR A 184 -17.21 -2.75 -4.24
C THR A 184 -17.89 -1.45 -4.60
#